data_AF-A0A6I5NVF6-F1
#
_entry.id   AF-A0A6I5NVF6-F1
#
_cell.length_a   1.000
_cell.length_b   1.000
_cell.length_c   1.000
_cell.angle_alpha   90.00
_cell.angle_beta   90.00
_cell.angle_gamma   90.00
#
_symmetry.space_group_name_H-M   'P 1'
#
loop_
_entity.id
_entity.type
_entity.pdbx_description
1 polymer ?
#
loop_
_entity_poly.entity_id
_entity_poly.type
_entity_poly.pdbx_seq_one_letter_code
_entity_poly.pdbx_strand_id
1 'polypeptide(L)'
;MSCCDETLELLELIYTRLGVDEFPVKAPPLLIQEDDKEIALENHAQLWEWTARNLDAVMGQFPIKIKIKDSDPTTEGNQEVELNLPNVAETLAELFGLVYQSEINGDLITEILLRLIPEVISTKNAALIGQSYAKANASFLGYKANAKEVPIDYNFDLEASKSLPRFLRESKKRITVHEDESKESVLDILAKLEFAAGIIKSSFYMKPSESGRLLGAIETMIQDEALSIPNKEQWRDWLQRMNRDTGKHNRGQSIQPEVIEDLHEGFDKL
;
A
#
# COMPACT_ATOMS: atom_id res chain seq x y z
N MET A 1 26.27 33.53 -89.65
CA MET A 1 26.46 32.15 -89.16
C MET A 1 26.55 32.05 -87.63
N SER A 2 26.31 33.12 -86.83
CA SER A 2 26.50 33.06 -85.36
C SER A 2 25.29 32.61 -84.53
N CYS A 3 24.16 32.28 -85.14
CA CYS A 3 22.95 31.90 -84.40
C CYS A 3 23.03 30.44 -83.86
N CYS A 4 23.86 29.59 -84.46
CA CYS A 4 24.00 28.19 -84.05
C CYS A 4 24.98 28.00 -82.89
N ASP A 5 26.00 28.86 -82.75
CA ASP A 5 27.06 28.70 -81.74
C ASP A 5 26.55 29.04 -80.32
N GLU A 6 25.80 30.13 -80.16
CA GLU A 6 25.18 30.48 -78.86
C GLU A 6 24.16 29.42 -78.41
N THR A 7 23.48 28.77 -79.37
CA THR A 7 22.51 27.71 -79.08
C THR A 7 23.21 26.43 -78.63
N LEU A 8 24.39 26.12 -79.18
CA LEU A 8 25.22 24.97 -78.80
C LEU A 8 25.82 25.13 -77.40
N GLU A 9 26.38 26.30 -77.07
CA GLU A 9 26.90 26.58 -75.72
C GLU A 9 25.79 26.45 -74.66
N LEU A 10 24.59 26.98 -74.96
CA LEU A 10 23.45 26.86 -74.05
C LEU A 10 23.02 25.40 -73.88
N LEU A 11 23.06 24.60 -74.95
CA LEU A 11 22.71 23.18 -74.91
C LEU A 11 23.71 22.37 -74.08
N GLU A 12 25.02 22.61 -74.25
CA GLU A 12 26.08 21.97 -73.46
C GLU A 12 25.97 22.33 -71.97
N LEU A 13 25.67 23.60 -71.67
CA LEU A 13 25.40 24.06 -70.31
C LEU A 13 24.20 23.35 -69.67
N ILE A 14 23.12 23.17 -70.42
CA ILE A 14 21.94 22.43 -69.95
C ILE A 14 22.29 20.95 -69.75
N TYR A 15 23.00 20.34 -70.70
CA TYR A 15 23.40 18.93 -70.65
C TYR A 15 24.26 18.63 -69.42
N THR A 16 25.24 19.49 -69.14
CA THR A 16 26.16 19.37 -68.00
C THR A 16 25.45 19.65 -66.67
N ARG A 17 24.59 20.68 -66.61
CA ARG A 17 23.85 21.02 -65.38
C ARG A 17 22.79 19.99 -65.01
N LEU A 18 22.22 19.33 -66.01
CA LEU A 18 21.34 18.19 -65.80
C LEU A 18 22.13 16.90 -65.51
N GLY A 19 23.46 16.88 -65.65
CA GLY A 19 24.27 15.67 -65.41
C GLY A 19 23.89 14.52 -66.32
N VAL A 20 23.48 14.80 -67.56
CA VAL A 20 23.04 13.76 -68.52
C VAL A 20 24.22 12.84 -68.90
N ASP A 21 25.45 13.34 -68.81
CA ASP A 21 26.71 12.58 -68.94
C ASP A 21 26.95 11.55 -67.85
N GLU A 22 26.33 11.70 -66.68
CA GLU A 22 26.48 10.76 -65.56
C GLU A 22 25.59 9.51 -65.69
N PHE A 23 24.69 9.49 -66.68
CA PHE A 23 23.87 8.32 -67.01
C PHE A 23 24.62 7.35 -67.95
N PRO A 24 24.47 6.02 -67.79
CA PRO A 24 23.56 5.35 -66.86
C PRO A 24 24.09 5.23 -65.42
N VAL A 25 23.21 5.54 -64.46
CA VAL A 25 23.47 5.37 -63.02
C VAL A 25 23.11 3.95 -62.63
N LYS A 26 24.00 3.26 -61.90
CA LYS A 26 23.73 1.92 -61.35
C LYS A 26 23.18 2.05 -59.94
N ALA A 27 22.01 1.47 -59.71
CA ALA A 27 21.35 1.46 -58.41
C ALA A 27 20.70 0.09 -58.16
N PRO A 28 20.55 -0.34 -56.89
CA PRO A 28 19.75 -1.52 -56.58
C PRO A 28 18.28 -1.28 -56.95
N PRO A 29 17.50 -2.28 -57.38
CA PRO A 29 16.10 -2.10 -57.77
C PRO A 29 15.23 -1.60 -56.60
N LEU A 30 15.51 -2.04 -55.37
CA LEU A 30 14.89 -1.58 -54.12
C LEU A 30 15.95 -1.49 -53.02
N LEU A 31 15.91 -0.44 -52.19
CA LEU A 31 16.81 -0.23 -51.06
C LEU A 31 16.59 -1.24 -49.92
N ILE A 32 15.40 -1.85 -49.87
CA ILE A 32 15.00 -2.84 -48.86
C ILE A 32 15.29 -4.29 -49.28
N GLN A 33 15.82 -4.51 -50.49
CA GLN A 33 16.08 -5.85 -50.99
C GLN A 33 17.46 -6.34 -50.52
N GLU A 34 17.56 -7.59 -50.07
CA GLU A 34 18.81 -8.19 -49.57
C GLU A 34 19.76 -8.67 -50.68
N ASP A 35 19.33 -8.62 -51.95
CA ASP A 35 20.11 -9.06 -53.12
C ASP A 35 20.96 -7.91 -53.72
N ASP A 36 22.22 -8.19 -54.06
CA ASP A 36 23.16 -7.27 -54.75
C ASP A 36 22.86 -7.07 -56.25
N LYS A 37 21.60 -7.20 -56.69
CA LYS A 37 21.25 -6.98 -58.10
C LYS A 37 21.24 -5.48 -58.40
N GLU A 38 21.99 -5.05 -59.41
CA GLU A 38 21.98 -3.66 -59.88
C GLU A 38 21.15 -3.53 -61.16
N ILE A 39 20.37 -2.45 -61.25
CA ILE A 39 19.73 -2.00 -62.48
C ILE A 39 20.43 -0.74 -63.00
N ALA A 40 20.55 -0.63 -64.33
CA ALA A 40 21.04 0.57 -64.98
C ALA A 40 19.86 1.53 -65.24
N LEU A 41 19.96 2.74 -64.71
CA LEU A 41 19.02 3.83 -64.94
C LEU A 41 19.60 4.71 -66.05
N GLU A 42 18.95 4.73 -67.20
CA GLU A 42 19.46 5.33 -68.44
C GLU A 42 19.11 6.81 -68.57
N ASN A 43 18.13 7.30 -67.79
CA ASN A 43 17.68 8.68 -67.87
C ASN A 43 17.04 9.15 -66.56
N HIS A 44 16.82 10.47 -66.49
CA HIS A 44 16.18 11.13 -65.37
C HIS A 44 14.77 10.60 -65.04
N ALA A 45 13.97 10.23 -66.04
CA ALA A 45 12.63 9.71 -65.78
C ALA A 45 12.68 8.37 -65.02
N GLN A 46 13.63 7.50 -65.39
CA GLN A 46 13.88 6.25 -64.68
C GLN A 46 14.45 6.50 -63.27
N LEU A 47 15.29 7.53 -63.09
CA LEU A 47 15.79 7.92 -61.77
C LEU A 47 14.67 8.44 -60.85
N TRP A 48 13.76 9.27 -61.37
CA TRP A 48 12.59 9.75 -60.62
C TRP A 48 11.63 8.63 -60.28
N GLU A 49 11.37 7.71 -61.22
CA GLU A 49 10.58 6.51 -60.97
C GLU A 49 11.22 5.63 -59.89
N TRP A 50 12.51 5.36 -59.99
CA TRP A 50 13.27 4.61 -59.00
C TRP A 50 13.20 5.27 -57.62
N THR A 51 13.34 6.59 -57.56
CA THR A 51 13.26 7.37 -56.31
C THR A 51 11.86 7.26 -55.70
N ALA A 52 10.81 7.41 -56.50
CA ALA A 52 9.42 7.30 -56.04
C ALA A 52 9.10 5.90 -55.51
N ARG A 53 9.53 4.85 -56.23
CA ARG A 53 9.34 3.45 -55.79
C ARG A 53 10.08 3.15 -54.49
N ASN A 54 11.31 3.65 -54.35
CA ASN A 54 12.09 3.45 -53.13
C ASN A 54 11.56 4.25 -51.95
N LEU A 55 11.06 5.46 -52.20
CA LEU A 55 10.40 6.26 -51.17
C LEU A 55 9.13 5.56 -50.66
N ASP A 56 8.30 5.03 -51.55
CA ASP A 56 7.11 4.23 -51.20
C ASP A 56 7.50 2.94 -50.45
N ALA A 57 8.55 2.25 -50.90
CA ALA A 57 9.03 1.03 -50.26
C ALA A 57 9.61 1.25 -48.85
N VAL A 58 10.32 2.37 -48.63
CA VAL A 58 10.94 2.68 -47.33
C VAL A 58 9.94 3.31 -46.36
N MET A 59 9.08 4.21 -46.84
CA MET A 59 8.09 4.87 -45.99
C MET A 59 6.88 3.97 -45.71
N GLY A 60 6.54 3.07 -46.65
CA GLY A 60 5.35 2.25 -46.60
C GLY A 60 4.07 3.01 -46.97
N GLN A 61 2.93 2.32 -46.93
CA GLN A 61 1.62 2.93 -47.22
C GLN A 61 1.04 3.60 -45.99
N PHE A 62 0.68 4.88 -46.10
CA PHE A 62 -0.11 5.58 -45.09
C PHE A 62 -1.54 5.83 -45.61
N PRO A 63 -2.57 5.73 -44.75
CA PRO A 63 -2.49 5.42 -43.32
C PRO A 63 -2.34 3.92 -43.01
N ILE A 64 -1.59 3.58 -41.95
CA ILE A 64 -1.46 2.19 -41.46
C ILE A 64 -2.49 1.96 -40.35
N LYS A 65 -3.28 0.89 -40.48
CA LYS A 65 -4.23 0.44 -39.46
C LYS A 65 -3.64 -0.73 -38.69
N ILE A 66 -3.17 -0.50 -37.47
CA ILE A 66 -2.65 -1.56 -36.61
C ILE A 66 -3.77 -2.03 -35.69
N LYS A 67 -4.04 -3.34 -35.71
CA LYS A 67 -4.94 -3.97 -34.75
C LYS A 67 -4.12 -4.57 -33.63
N ILE A 68 -4.14 -3.94 -32.46
CA ILE A 68 -3.51 -4.49 -31.26
C ILE A 68 -4.52 -5.42 -30.60
N LYS A 69 -4.12 -6.67 -30.37
CA LYS A 69 -4.86 -7.62 -29.53
C LYS A 69 -4.31 -7.51 -28.12
N ASP A 70 -5.21 -7.52 -27.13
CA ASP A 70 -4.87 -7.59 -25.69
C ASP A 70 -4.36 -6.26 -25.09
N SER A 71 -5.17 -5.20 -25.19
CA SER A 71 -4.82 -3.86 -24.70
C SER A 71 -5.09 -3.62 -23.21
N ASP A 72 -5.89 -4.47 -22.56
CA ASP A 72 -6.30 -4.29 -21.17
C ASP A 72 -5.77 -5.43 -20.27
N PRO A 73 -4.79 -5.17 -19.40
CA PRO A 73 -4.21 -6.18 -18.51
C PRO A 73 -5.18 -6.66 -17.41
N THR A 74 -6.37 -6.08 -17.29
CA THR A 74 -7.38 -6.47 -16.29
C THR A 74 -8.49 -7.37 -16.83
N THR A 75 -8.64 -7.48 -18.15
CA THR A 75 -9.73 -8.23 -18.79
C THR A 75 -9.19 -9.30 -19.73
N GLU A 76 -9.35 -10.58 -19.39
CA GLU A 76 -8.95 -11.69 -20.28
C GLU A 76 -9.87 -11.74 -21.52
N GLY A 77 -9.33 -11.39 -22.69
CA GLY A 77 -10.01 -11.49 -23.97
C GLY A 77 -9.36 -10.60 -25.03
N ASN A 78 -9.23 -11.10 -26.26
CA ASN A 78 -8.67 -10.39 -27.42
C ASN A 78 -9.47 -9.10 -27.74
N GLN A 79 -9.24 -8.05 -26.96
CA GLN A 79 -9.72 -6.71 -27.28
C GLN A 79 -8.90 -6.22 -28.47
N GLU A 80 -9.57 -6.02 -29.62
CA GLU A 80 -8.95 -5.42 -30.79
C GLU A 80 -9.14 -3.91 -30.72
N VAL A 81 -8.04 -3.18 -30.51
CA VAL A 81 -8.01 -1.73 -30.68
C VAL A 81 -7.40 -1.44 -32.04
N GLU A 82 -8.16 -0.74 -32.88
CA GLU A 82 -7.69 -0.26 -34.19
C GLU A 82 -7.05 1.13 -34.01
N LEU A 83 -5.73 1.20 -34.15
CA LEU A 83 -4.97 2.43 -34.20
C LEU A 83 -4.76 2.84 -35.65
N ASN A 84 -5.13 4.07 -35.98
CA ASN A 84 -4.97 4.64 -37.31
C ASN A 84 -3.79 5.61 -37.32
N LEU A 85 -2.75 5.29 -38.06
CA LEU A 85 -1.52 6.09 -38.16
C LEU A 85 -1.54 6.89 -39.47
N PRO A 86 -1.82 8.21 -39.43
CA PRO A 86 -2.11 9.01 -40.62
C PRO A 86 -0.87 9.33 -41.47
N ASN A 87 0.28 9.57 -40.83
CA ASN A 87 1.56 9.83 -41.50
C ASN A 87 2.75 9.59 -40.53
N VAL A 88 3.98 9.50 -41.05
CA VAL A 88 5.21 9.26 -40.26
C VAL A 88 5.46 10.36 -39.23
N ALA A 89 5.31 11.63 -39.61
CA ALA A 89 5.66 12.75 -38.74
C ALA A 89 4.74 12.84 -37.52
N GLU A 90 3.44 12.67 -37.72
CA GLU A 90 2.41 12.68 -36.69
C GLU A 90 2.52 11.44 -35.80
N THR A 91 2.79 10.26 -36.38
CA THR A 91 3.04 9.03 -35.61
C THR A 91 4.28 9.18 -34.72
N LEU A 92 5.38 9.75 -35.23
CA LEU A 92 6.58 10.00 -34.44
C LEU A 92 6.34 11.04 -33.35
N ALA A 93 5.57 12.10 -33.63
CA ALA A 93 5.21 13.10 -32.65
C ALA A 93 4.31 12.52 -31.53
N GLU A 94 3.35 11.67 -31.89
CA GLU A 94 2.48 10.98 -30.94
C GLU A 94 3.28 9.97 -30.09
N LEU A 95 4.13 9.15 -30.70
CA LEU A 95 5.03 8.24 -29.98
C LEU A 95 5.96 8.99 -29.02
N PHE A 96 6.54 10.11 -29.47
CA PHE A 96 7.38 10.94 -28.61
C PHE A 96 6.58 11.51 -27.43
N GLY A 97 5.38 12.04 -27.69
CA GLY A 97 4.49 12.55 -26.65
C GLY A 97 4.11 11.47 -25.63
N LEU A 98 3.78 10.27 -26.10
CA LEU A 98 3.43 9.12 -25.26
C LEU A 98 4.62 8.65 -24.41
N VAL A 99 5.81 8.54 -25.00
CA VAL A 99 7.03 8.15 -24.27
C VAL A 99 7.40 9.21 -23.23
N TYR A 100 7.35 10.49 -23.60
CA TYR A 100 7.65 11.59 -22.69
C TYR A 100 6.66 11.65 -21.53
N GLN A 101 5.37 11.48 -21.80
CA GLN A 101 4.35 11.40 -20.75
C GLN A 101 4.51 10.15 -19.87
N SER A 102 4.91 9.03 -20.45
CA SER A 102 5.23 7.80 -19.71
C SER A 102 6.42 8.00 -18.78
N GLU A 103 7.47 8.70 -19.21
CA GLU A 103 8.60 9.04 -18.34
C GLU A 103 8.18 9.94 -17.19
N ILE A 104 7.43 11.03 -17.45
CA ILE A 104 6.92 11.92 -16.41
C ILE A 104 6.09 11.14 -15.38
N ASN A 105 5.20 10.27 -15.85
CA ASN A 105 4.40 9.43 -14.96
C ASN A 105 5.28 8.46 -14.15
N GLY A 106 6.31 7.88 -14.76
CA GLY A 106 7.28 7.01 -14.10
C GLY A 106 8.06 7.71 -12.99
N ASP A 107 8.54 8.93 -13.26
CA ASP A 107 9.24 9.76 -12.28
C ASP A 107 8.31 10.14 -11.12
N LEU A 108 7.08 10.57 -11.41
CA LEU A 108 6.09 10.92 -10.40
C LEU A 108 5.71 9.73 -9.53
N ILE A 109 5.52 8.55 -10.12
CA ILE A 109 5.28 7.31 -9.36
C ILE A 109 6.47 7.01 -8.46
N THR A 110 7.70 7.15 -8.97
CA THR A 110 8.92 6.93 -8.19
C THR A 110 9.02 7.89 -7.02
N GLU A 111 8.72 9.18 -7.20
CA GLU A 111 8.68 10.16 -6.11
C GLU A 111 7.64 9.82 -5.05
N ILE A 112 6.43 9.42 -5.45
CA ILE A 112 5.38 8.98 -4.53
C ILE A 112 5.85 7.76 -3.73
N LEU A 113 6.42 6.76 -4.40
CA LEU A 113 6.93 5.56 -3.76
C LEU A 113 8.05 5.88 -2.77
N LEU A 114 8.99 6.76 -3.12
CA LEU A 114 10.06 7.20 -2.22
C LEU A 114 9.52 7.90 -0.96
N ARG A 115 8.42 8.65 -1.08
CA ARG A 115 7.73 9.26 0.08
C ARG A 115 6.92 8.25 0.90
N LEU A 116 6.38 7.20 0.28
CA LEU A 116 5.65 6.13 0.97
C LEU A 116 6.57 5.16 1.73
N ILE A 117 7.80 4.93 1.26
CA ILE A 117 8.77 4.04 1.94
C ILE A 117 8.91 4.36 3.45
N PRO A 118 9.21 5.61 3.88
CA PRO A 118 9.34 5.92 5.30
C PRO A 118 8.02 5.76 6.07
N GLU A 119 6.87 6.02 5.43
CA GLU A 119 5.56 5.79 6.06
C GLU A 119 5.34 4.29 6.33
N VAL A 120 5.60 3.43 5.36
CA VAL A 120 5.48 1.97 5.53
C VAL A 120 6.45 1.45 6.60
N ILE A 121 7.69 1.96 6.62
CA ILE A 121 8.66 1.62 7.67
C ILE A 121 8.15 2.07 9.05
N SER A 122 7.63 3.29 9.16
CA SER A 122 7.04 3.84 10.38
C SER A 122 5.85 3.02 10.85
N THR A 123 4.92 2.67 9.95
CA THR A 123 3.77 1.81 10.25
C THR A 123 4.20 0.44 10.73
N LYS A 124 5.20 -0.19 10.09
CA LYS A 124 5.73 -1.48 10.52
C LYS A 124 6.34 -1.39 11.92
N ASN A 125 7.13 -0.35 12.19
CA ASN A 125 7.72 -0.13 13.52
C ASN A 125 6.65 0.12 14.58
N ALA A 126 5.66 0.97 14.29
CA ALA A 126 4.53 1.23 15.17
C ALA A 126 3.73 -0.05 15.48
N ALA A 127 3.50 -0.90 14.47
CA ALA A 127 2.84 -2.19 14.64
C ALA A 127 3.66 -3.15 15.52
N LEU A 128 4.99 -3.22 15.33
CA LEU A 128 5.87 -4.04 16.17
C LEU A 128 5.94 -3.55 17.62
N ILE A 129 6.04 -2.23 17.84
CA ILE A 129 6.03 -1.62 19.17
C ILE A 129 4.69 -1.87 19.85
N GLY A 130 3.58 -1.64 19.15
CA GLY A 130 2.23 -1.94 19.64
C GLY A 130 2.06 -3.41 20.01
N GLN A 131 2.54 -4.33 19.16
CA GLN A 131 2.54 -5.76 19.47
C GLN A 131 3.40 -6.09 20.68
N SER A 132 4.56 -5.44 20.86
CA SER A 132 5.44 -5.63 22.02
C SER A 132 4.77 -5.20 23.32
N TYR A 133 4.14 -4.01 23.34
CA TYR A 133 3.36 -3.56 24.51
C TYR A 133 2.18 -4.50 24.80
N ALA A 134 1.45 -4.93 23.77
CA ALA A 134 0.35 -5.88 23.95
C ALA A 134 0.83 -7.19 24.57
N LYS A 135 1.96 -7.74 24.11
CA LYS A 135 2.58 -8.96 24.67
C LYS A 135 3.10 -8.75 26.10
N ALA A 136 3.69 -7.59 26.40
CA ALA A 136 4.14 -7.27 27.75
C ALA A 136 2.96 -7.19 28.72
N ASN A 137 1.87 -6.51 28.33
CA ASN A 137 0.63 -6.45 29.10
C ASN A 137 0.01 -7.84 29.26
N ALA A 138 0.03 -8.67 28.20
CA ALA A 138 -0.41 -10.06 28.27
C ALA A 138 0.39 -10.88 29.28
N SER A 139 1.72 -10.75 29.26
CA SER A 139 2.60 -11.45 30.18
C SER A 139 2.44 -10.97 31.62
N PHE A 140 2.17 -9.68 31.83
CA PHE A 140 1.94 -9.12 33.16
C PHE A 140 0.60 -9.59 33.75
N LEU A 141 -0.48 -9.56 32.94
CA LEU A 141 -1.82 -9.97 33.37
C LEU A 141 -2.02 -11.49 33.39
N GLY A 142 -1.17 -12.24 32.68
CA GLY A 142 -1.14 -13.70 32.71
C GLY A 142 -2.30 -14.39 31.98
N TYR A 143 -3.05 -13.70 31.12
CA TYR A 143 -4.13 -14.34 30.36
C TYR A 143 -3.58 -15.30 29.30
N LYS A 144 -4.27 -16.43 29.11
CA LYS A 144 -3.92 -17.43 28.09
C LYS A 144 -4.50 -16.98 26.76
N ALA A 145 -3.63 -16.52 25.88
CA ALA A 145 -4.00 -16.15 24.52
C ALA A 145 -4.38 -17.41 23.71
N ASN A 146 -5.68 -17.60 23.44
CA ASN A 146 -6.16 -18.66 22.56
C ASN A 146 -6.10 -18.17 21.11
N ALA A 147 -5.53 -18.98 20.23
CA ALA A 147 -5.40 -18.65 18.81
C ALA A 147 -6.71 -18.95 18.09
N LYS A 148 -7.25 -17.96 17.38
CA LYS A 148 -8.44 -18.07 16.54
C LYS A 148 -8.14 -17.55 15.15
N GLU A 149 -8.59 -18.26 14.13
CA GLU A 149 -8.43 -17.82 12.75
C GLU A 149 -9.58 -16.91 12.35
N VAL A 150 -9.25 -15.70 11.92
CA VAL A 150 -10.20 -14.71 11.41
C VAL A 150 -9.90 -14.45 9.93
N PRO A 151 -10.91 -14.51 9.04
CA PRO A 151 -10.74 -14.12 7.65
C PRO A 151 -10.57 -12.60 7.54
N ILE A 152 -9.55 -12.18 6.80
CA ILE A 152 -9.32 -10.79 6.42
C ILE A 152 -9.37 -10.67 4.89
N ASP A 153 -9.97 -9.58 4.44
CA ASP A 153 -10.02 -9.19 3.04
C ASP A 153 -8.68 -8.56 2.61
N TYR A 154 -8.11 -9.11 1.55
CA TYR A 154 -6.92 -8.60 0.87
C TYR A 154 -7.33 -8.09 -0.50
N ASN A 155 -6.75 -6.96 -0.92
CA ASN A 155 -6.98 -6.38 -2.24
C ASN A 155 -6.26 -7.12 -3.38
N PHE A 156 -5.51 -8.20 -3.05
CA PHE A 156 -4.74 -8.98 -4.00
C PHE A 156 -4.76 -10.47 -3.61
N ASP A 157 -4.66 -11.35 -4.60
CA ASP A 157 -4.49 -12.79 -4.43
C ASP A 157 -3.00 -13.17 -4.52
N LEU A 158 -2.39 -13.35 -3.34
CA LEU A 158 -0.99 -13.72 -3.21
C LEU A 158 -0.64 -15.11 -3.79
N GLU A 159 -1.63 -15.97 -4.03
CA GLU A 159 -1.41 -17.33 -4.58
C GLU A 159 -1.35 -17.33 -6.11
N ALA A 160 -1.95 -16.32 -6.72
CA ALA A 160 -2.01 -16.14 -8.16
C ALA A 160 -0.84 -15.30 -8.73
N SER A 161 0.35 -15.39 -8.14
CA SER A 161 1.54 -14.58 -8.50
C SER A 161 2.01 -14.72 -9.95
N LYS A 162 1.60 -15.79 -10.65
CA LYS A 162 1.97 -16.06 -12.04
C LYS A 162 1.12 -15.34 -13.08
N SER A 163 -0.04 -14.79 -12.69
CA SER A 163 -0.99 -14.18 -13.60
C SER A 163 -1.44 -12.83 -13.03
N LEU A 164 -0.95 -11.73 -13.59
CA LEU A 164 -1.29 -10.38 -13.15
C LEU A 164 -2.81 -10.13 -13.02
N PRO A 165 -3.67 -10.52 -13.99
CA PRO A 165 -5.11 -10.34 -13.86
C PRO A 165 -5.75 -11.10 -12.69
N ARG A 166 -5.13 -12.20 -12.24
CA ARG A 166 -5.62 -13.00 -11.13
C ARG A 166 -5.05 -12.51 -9.80
N PHE A 167 -3.79 -12.10 -9.79
CA PHE A 167 -3.14 -11.48 -8.64
C PHE A 167 -3.87 -10.22 -8.17
N LEU A 168 -4.40 -9.41 -9.09
CA LEU A 168 -5.12 -8.17 -8.76
C LEU A 168 -6.57 -8.38 -8.27
N ARG A 169 -7.03 -9.63 -8.10
CA ARG A 169 -8.37 -9.91 -7.56
C ARG A 169 -8.35 -9.88 -6.04
N GLU A 170 -9.47 -9.45 -5.46
CA GLU A 170 -9.69 -9.54 -4.02
C GLU A 170 -9.64 -10.99 -3.55
N SER A 171 -8.98 -11.23 -2.41
CA SER A 171 -8.87 -12.55 -1.80
C SER A 171 -9.11 -12.49 -0.30
N LYS A 172 -9.64 -13.58 0.27
CA LYS A 172 -9.82 -13.72 1.72
C LYS A 172 -8.75 -14.65 2.25
N LYS A 173 -7.90 -14.16 3.17
CA LYS A 173 -6.93 -15.00 3.87
C LYS A 173 -7.21 -15.03 5.36
N ARG A 174 -7.02 -16.20 5.95
CA ARG A 174 -7.16 -16.39 7.39
C ARG A 174 -5.87 -15.97 8.08
N ILE A 175 -5.99 -15.09 9.06
CA ILE A 175 -4.89 -14.77 9.97
C ILE A 175 -5.21 -15.28 11.37
N THR A 176 -4.18 -15.60 12.13
CA THR A 176 -4.34 -15.97 13.53
C THR A 176 -4.42 -14.71 14.38
N VAL A 177 -5.53 -14.55 15.09
CA VAL A 177 -5.76 -13.52 16.09
C VAL A 177 -5.81 -14.20 17.46
N HIS A 178 -5.39 -13.48 18.50
CA HIS A 178 -5.50 -13.96 19.87
C HIS A 178 -6.73 -13.35 20.54
N GLU A 179 -7.61 -14.20 21.06
CA GLU A 179 -8.82 -13.80 21.80
C GLU A 179 -8.72 -14.28 23.25
N ASP A 180 -9.22 -13.48 24.19
CA ASP A 180 -9.33 -13.87 25.59
C ASP A 180 -10.69 -14.52 25.83
N GLU A 181 -10.70 -15.79 26.22
CA GLU A 181 -11.92 -16.57 26.52
C GLU A 181 -12.16 -16.70 28.03
N SER A 182 -11.45 -15.89 28.84
CA SER A 182 -11.62 -15.90 30.29
C SER A 182 -13.05 -15.50 30.68
N LYS A 183 -13.71 -16.33 31.51
CA LYS A 183 -15.07 -16.08 31.98
C LYS A 183 -15.19 -14.93 32.98
N GLU A 184 -14.06 -14.54 33.56
CA GLU A 184 -13.95 -13.51 34.58
C GLU A 184 -12.81 -12.58 34.19
N SER A 185 -13.03 -11.28 34.31
CA SER A 185 -12.01 -10.27 34.07
C SER A 185 -11.03 -10.20 35.25
N VAL A 186 -9.86 -9.61 35.02
CA VAL A 186 -8.89 -9.33 36.10
C VAL A 186 -9.52 -8.47 37.20
N LEU A 187 -10.43 -7.57 36.84
CA LEU A 187 -11.17 -6.75 37.81
C LEU A 187 -12.07 -7.61 38.70
N ASP A 188 -12.74 -8.62 38.14
CA ASP A 188 -13.60 -9.54 38.89
C ASP A 188 -12.79 -10.37 39.90
N ILE A 189 -11.59 -10.81 39.50
CA ILE A 189 -10.68 -11.56 40.38
C ILE A 189 -10.19 -10.68 41.53
N LEU A 190 -9.81 -9.43 41.24
CA LEU A 190 -9.37 -8.47 42.26
C LEU A 190 -10.49 -8.12 43.24
N ALA A 191 -11.72 -7.91 42.76
CA ALA A 191 -12.88 -7.65 43.62
C ALA A 191 -13.19 -8.83 44.58
N LYS A 192 -13.04 -10.08 44.10
CA LYS A 192 -13.19 -11.27 44.97
C LYS A 192 -12.07 -11.38 46.02
N LEU A 193 -10.83 -11.06 45.65
CA LEU A 193 -9.71 -10.99 46.57
C LEU A 193 -9.92 -9.92 47.65
N GLU A 194 -10.41 -8.75 47.25
CA GLU A 194 -10.77 -7.66 48.15
C GLU A 194 -11.89 -8.08 49.11
N PHE A 195 -12.94 -8.74 48.61
CA PHE A 195 -14.01 -9.27 49.44
C PHE A 195 -13.50 -10.26 50.49
N ALA A 196 -12.63 -11.19 50.08
CA ALA A 196 -12.02 -12.15 51.00
C ALA A 196 -11.19 -11.44 52.08
N ALA A 197 -10.41 -10.42 51.71
CA ALA A 197 -9.66 -9.60 52.67
C ALA A 197 -10.58 -8.82 53.62
N GLY A 198 -11.70 -8.30 53.12
CA GLY A 198 -12.74 -7.64 53.92
C GLY A 198 -13.37 -8.58 54.96
N ILE A 199 -13.69 -9.83 54.57
CA ILE A 199 -14.19 -10.86 55.49
C ILE A 199 -13.18 -11.12 56.60
N ILE A 200 -11.91 -11.39 56.25
CA ILE A 200 -10.84 -11.68 57.21
C ILE A 200 -10.67 -10.51 58.19
N LYS A 201 -10.67 -9.28 57.70
CA LYS A 201 -10.60 -8.10 58.56
C LYS A 201 -11.80 -8.02 59.51
N SER A 202 -13.00 -8.27 59.00
CA SER A 202 -14.22 -8.21 59.80
C SER A 202 -14.27 -9.28 60.89
N SER A 203 -13.77 -10.49 60.61
CA SER A 203 -13.83 -11.62 61.53
C SER A 203 -12.80 -11.53 62.66
N PHE A 204 -11.62 -10.98 62.37
CA PHE A 204 -10.52 -10.94 63.34
C PHE A 204 -10.35 -9.58 64.03
N TYR A 205 -10.74 -8.50 63.37
CA TYR A 205 -10.38 -7.14 63.81
C TYR A 205 -11.56 -6.21 64.04
N MET A 206 -12.80 -6.58 63.69
CA MET A 206 -13.98 -5.75 63.93
C MET A 206 -14.86 -6.28 65.06
N LYS A 207 -15.63 -5.38 65.68
CA LYS A 207 -16.65 -5.80 66.67
C LYS A 207 -17.80 -6.53 65.97
N PRO A 208 -18.45 -7.50 66.63
CA PRO A 208 -19.54 -8.29 66.03
C PRO A 208 -20.69 -7.44 65.45
N SER A 209 -20.99 -6.29 66.06
CA SER A 209 -22.02 -5.36 65.59
C SER A 209 -21.67 -4.61 64.30
N GLU A 210 -20.38 -4.51 63.96
CA GLU A 210 -19.88 -3.80 62.77
C GLU A 210 -19.52 -4.77 61.65
N SER A 211 -19.11 -6.00 61.99
CA SER A 211 -18.85 -7.08 61.02
C SER A 211 -20.09 -7.39 60.16
N GLY A 212 -21.28 -7.50 60.77
CA GLY A 212 -22.52 -7.74 60.02
C GLY A 212 -22.91 -6.61 59.05
N ARG A 213 -22.57 -5.35 59.37
CA ARG A 213 -22.83 -4.20 58.49
C ARG A 213 -21.87 -4.11 57.32
N LEU A 214 -20.60 -4.50 57.52
CA LEU A 214 -19.60 -4.57 56.47
C LEU A 214 -19.96 -5.67 55.46
N LEU A 215 -20.30 -6.87 55.95
CA LEU A 215 -20.68 -8.00 55.10
C LEU A 215 -21.89 -7.66 54.22
N GLY A 216 -22.93 -7.02 54.78
CA GLY A 216 -24.09 -6.59 54.02
C GLY A 216 -23.79 -5.50 52.98
N ALA A 217 -22.84 -4.59 53.26
CA ALA A 217 -22.42 -3.54 52.33
C ALA A 217 -21.60 -4.09 51.15
N ILE A 218 -20.77 -5.11 51.40
CA ILE A 218 -20.00 -5.73 50.32
C ILE A 218 -20.88 -6.68 49.49
N GLU A 219 -21.83 -7.38 50.11
CA GLU A 219 -22.83 -8.17 49.39
C GLU A 219 -23.67 -7.31 48.43
N THR A 220 -24.00 -6.08 48.84
CA THR A 220 -24.67 -5.11 47.95
C THR A 220 -23.76 -4.62 46.82
N MET A 221 -22.46 -4.43 47.05
CA MET A 221 -21.51 -4.07 46.00
C MET A 221 -21.31 -5.20 44.96
N ILE A 222 -21.38 -6.47 45.38
CA ILE A 222 -21.24 -7.64 44.49
C ILE A 222 -22.51 -7.89 43.67
N GLN A 223 -23.69 -7.63 44.24
CA GLN A 223 -24.97 -7.85 43.56
C GLN A 223 -25.36 -6.70 42.61
N ASP A 224 -24.73 -5.53 42.75
CA ASP A 224 -25.00 -4.38 41.89
C ASP A 224 -24.12 -4.43 40.63
N GLU A 225 -24.62 -5.10 39.59
CA GLU A 225 -24.00 -5.25 38.26
C GLU A 225 -23.69 -3.91 37.55
N ALA A 226 -24.15 -2.77 38.12
CA ALA A 226 -23.96 -1.43 37.58
C ALA A 226 -22.63 -0.75 37.96
N LEU A 227 -21.79 -1.37 38.79
CA LEU A 227 -20.55 -0.75 39.33
C LEU A 227 -19.30 -0.93 38.45
N SER A 228 -19.46 -0.96 37.13
CA SER A 228 -18.32 -0.79 36.20
C SER A 228 -17.82 0.67 36.09
N ILE A 229 -18.39 1.59 36.88
CA ILE A 229 -17.99 3.00 36.95
C ILE A 229 -17.44 3.31 38.35
N PRO A 230 -16.23 3.87 38.47
CA PRO A 230 -15.58 4.10 39.76
C PRO A 230 -16.28 5.20 40.52
N ASN A 231 -17.16 4.86 41.45
CA ASN A 231 -17.72 5.83 42.38
C ASN A 231 -16.69 6.14 43.48
N LYS A 232 -15.75 7.03 43.18
CA LYS A 232 -14.65 7.45 44.07
C LYS A 232 -15.12 7.84 45.48
N GLU A 233 -16.35 8.34 45.62
CA GLU A 233 -16.90 8.68 46.94
C GLU A 233 -17.25 7.45 47.77
N GLN A 234 -17.83 6.41 47.15
CA GLN A 234 -18.11 5.14 47.83
C GLN A 234 -16.80 4.42 48.20
N TRP A 235 -15.80 4.49 47.32
CA TRP A 235 -14.45 3.98 47.58
C TRP A 235 -13.77 4.70 48.75
N ARG A 236 -13.85 6.04 48.80
CA ARG A 236 -13.28 6.84 49.90
C ARG A 236 -14.03 6.63 51.22
N ASP A 237 -15.36 6.56 51.19
CA ASP A 237 -16.15 6.27 52.39
C ASP A 237 -15.86 4.85 52.91
N TRP A 238 -15.64 3.90 52.00
CA TRP A 238 -15.20 2.55 52.34
C TRP A 238 -13.78 2.52 52.92
N LEU A 239 -12.79 3.18 52.31
CA LEU A 239 -11.41 3.29 52.84
C LEU A 239 -11.41 3.90 54.25
N GLN A 240 -12.20 4.95 54.46
CA GLN A 240 -12.36 5.55 55.78
C GLN A 240 -13.00 4.61 56.79
N ARG A 241 -13.94 3.75 56.38
CA ARG A 241 -14.54 2.74 57.27
C ARG A 241 -13.57 1.61 57.59
N MET A 242 -12.76 1.20 56.62
CA MET A 242 -11.74 0.18 56.78
C MET A 242 -10.62 0.65 57.73
N ASN A 243 -10.23 1.91 57.68
CA ASN A 243 -9.16 2.47 58.53
C ASN A 243 -9.65 3.01 59.88
N ARG A 244 -10.93 2.85 60.25
CA ARG A 244 -11.43 3.27 61.55
C ARG A 244 -11.03 2.28 62.66
N ASP A 245 -10.53 2.85 63.76
CA ASP A 245 -10.05 2.13 64.94
C ASP A 245 -11.21 1.65 65.84
N THR A 246 -11.91 0.59 65.45
CA THR A 246 -13.07 0.10 66.22
C THR A 246 -12.95 -1.34 66.73
N GLY A 247 -11.81 -2.01 66.49
CA GLY A 247 -11.55 -3.38 66.94
C GLY A 247 -11.25 -3.53 68.44
N LYS A 248 -11.71 -4.64 69.05
CA LYS A 248 -11.38 -4.99 70.45
C LYS A 248 -9.87 -5.24 70.65
N HIS A 249 -9.16 -5.59 69.57
CA HIS A 249 -7.72 -5.87 69.54
C HIS A 249 -6.83 -4.67 69.15
N ASN A 250 -7.42 -3.55 68.70
CA ASN A 250 -6.68 -2.35 68.28
C ASN A 250 -6.55 -1.29 69.39
N ARG A 251 -7.26 -1.43 70.52
CA ARG A 251 -7.11 -0.52 71.66
C ARG A 251 -5.69 -0.59 72.25
N GLY A 252 -4.88 0.42 71.94
CA GLY A 252 -3.55 0.63 72.53
C GLY A 252 -2.37 0.04 71.75
N GLN A 253 -2.55 -0.39 70.49
CA GLN A 253 -1.44 -0.80 69.63
C GLN A 253 -0.96 0.39 68.78
N SER A 254 0.37 0.62 68.74
CA SER A 254 0.98 1.77 68.03
C SER A 254 1.17 1.55 66.53
N ILE A 255 1.03 0.31 66.06
CA ILE A 255 1.20 -0.05 64.64
C ILE A 255 -0.10 -0.71 64.19
N GLN A 256 -0.81 -0.03 63.30
CA GLN A 256 -2.03 -0.51 62.68
C GLN A 256 -1.76 -0.69 61.18
N PRO A 257 -2.20 -1.80 60.55
CA PRO A 257 -2.13 -1.91 59.10
C PRO A 257 -3.18 -0.99 58.48
N GLU A 258 -2.72 0.14 57.97
CA GLU A 258 -3.54 1.08 57.19
C GLU A 258 -3.60 0.63 55.74
N VAL A 259 -4.81 0.61 55.17
CA VAL A 259 -4.99 0.46 53.73
C VAL A 259 -4.93 1.87 53.14
N ILE A 260 -3.79 2.23 52.59
CA ILE A 260 -3.56 3.52 51.95
C ILE A 260 -3.82 3.33 50.45
N GLU A 261 -4.56 4.27 49.86
CA GLU A 261 -4.65 4.37 48.41
C GLU A 261 -3.30 4.90 47.91
N ASP A 262 -2.51 4.04 47.26
CA ASP A 262 -1.26 4.47 46.65
C ASP A 262 -1.62 5.28 45.39
N LEU A 263 -1.80 6.58 45.57
CA LEU A 263 -1.85 7.52 44.46
C LEU A 263 -0.46 7.52 43.84
N HIS A 264 -0.26 6.70 42.82
CA HIS A 264 0.76 6.98 41.81
C HIS A 264 0.35 8.29 41.13
N GLU A 265 0.70 9.42 41.75
CA GLU A 265 0.96 10.65 41.02
C GLU A 265 1.93 10.27 39.92
N GLY A 266 1.49 10.47 38.67
CA GLY A 266 2.27 10.17 37.50
C GLY A 266 3.67 10.72 37.63
N PHE A 267 4.63 9.96 37.11
CA PHE A 267 5.87 10.50 36.59
C PHE A 267 5.56 11.48 35.45
N ASP A 268 4.97 12.63 35.77
CA ASP A 268 4.90 13.82 34.92
C ASP A 268 6.09 14.73 35.28
N LYS A 269 7.30 14.17 35.19
CA LYS A 269 8.55 14.91 34.94
C LYS A 269 9.55 13.96 34.29
N LEU A 270 9.49 13.90 32.96
CA LEU A 270 10.66 13.95 32.07
C LEU A 270 10.18 14.40 30.68
#